data_AF-A0A9E5V1K9-F1
#
_entry.id   AF-A0A9E5V1K9-F1
#
_cell.length_a   1.000
_cell.length_b   1.000
_cell.length_c   1.000
_cell.angle_alpha   90.00
_cell.angle_beta   90.00
_cell.angle_gamma   90.00
#
_symmetry.space_group_name_H-M   'P 1'
#
loop_
_entity.id
_entity.type
_entity.pdbx_description
1 polymer ?
#
loop_
_entity_poly.entity_id
_entity_poly.type
_entity_poly.pdbx_seq_one_letter_code
_entity_poly.pdbx_strand_id
1 'polypeptide(L)'
;MTAEQLTLLNHITAELERAQRLPSLGLMPRKMTTKSAIREGVPESALRRAKKLSYLDYDLPHSKGRVRIEFVEQVNRKDYWRIWEYAKGGN
;
A
#
# COMPACT_ATOMS: atom_id res chain seq x y z
N MET A 1 -8.19 35.34 25.73
CA MET A 1 -7.53 34.06 25.38
C MET A 1 -6.54 33.75 26.49
N THR A 2 -6.67 32.59 27.13
CA THR A 2 -5.83 32.23 28.28
C THR A 2 -4.55 31.53 27.83
N ALA A 3 -3.46 31.67 28.59
CA ALA A 3 -2.17 31.05 28.26
C ALA A 3 -2.28 29.52 28.08
N GLU A 4 -3.18 28.89 28.82
CA GLU A 4 -3.47 27.44 28.75
C GLU A 4 -4.04 27.00 27.39
N GLN A 5 -4.84 27.85 26.73
CA GLN A 5 -5.39 27.57 25.40
C GLN A 5 -4.30 27.60 24.32
N LEU A 6 -3.30 28.48 24.45
CA LEU A 6 -2.16 28.54 23.54
C LEU A 6 -1.24 27.31 23.70
N THR A 7 -1.05 26.83 24.93
CA THR A 7 -0.25 25.63 25.19
C THR A 7 -0.91 24.37 24.62
N LEU A 8 -2.23 24.23 24.77
CA LEU A 8 -2.99 23.12 24.18
C LEU A 8 -2.96 23.17 22.65
N LEU A 9 -3.10 24.35 22.04
CA LEU A 9 -3.00 24.50 20.59
C LEU A 9 -1.61 24.14 20.07
N ASN A 10 -0.55 24.57 20.75
CA ASN A 10 0.83 24.24 20.39
C ASN A 10 1.13 22.75 20.56
N HIS A 11 0.54 22.10 21.56
CA HIS A 11 0.66 20.66 21.75
C HIS A 11 -0.03 19.89 20.63
N ILE A 12 -1.25 20.29 20.26
CA ILE A 12 -2.02 19.68 19.17
C ILE A 12 -1.33 19.88 17.83
N THR A 13 -0.81 21.06 17.53
CA THR A 13 -0.05 21.29 16.28
C THR A 13 1.25 20.51 16.26
N ALA A 14 1.97 20.39 17.39
CA ALA A 14 3.17 19.57 17.47
C ALA A 14 2.88 18.08 17.29
N GLU A 15 1.75 17.57 17.80
CA GLU A 15 1.32 16.19 17.57
C GLU A 15 0.86 15.97 16.13
N LEU A 16 0.17 16.94 15.52
CA LEU A 16 -0.21 16.88 14.11
C LEU A 16 1.02 16.89 13.19
N GLU A 17 2.00 17.74 13.48
CA GLU A 17 3.27 17.78 12.75
C GLU A 17 4.08 16.50 12.95
N ARG A 18 4.07 15.91 14.16
CA ARG A 18 4.69 14.59 14.39
C ARG A 18 3.96 13.48 13.64
N ALA A 19 2.63 13.50 13.57
CA ALA A 19 1.84 12.55 12.80
C ALA A 19 2.04 12.72 11.28
N GLN A 20 2.25 13.95 10.80
CA GLN A 20 2.59 14.24 9.41
C GLN A 20 4.06 13.95 9.07
N ARG A 21 4.95 14.00 10.06
CA ARG A 21 6.36 13.59 9.97
C ARG A 21 6.57 12.10 10.22
N LEU A 22 5.53 11.34 10.57
CA LEU A 22 5.59 9.88 10.45
C LEU A 22 5.90 9.61 9.00
N PRO A 23 7.09 9.09 8.72
CA PRO A 23 7.54 9.03 7.37
C PRO A 23 6.62 8.06 6.63
N SER A 24 6.23 8.48 5.44
CA SER A 24 5.93 7.65 4.29
C SER A 24 7.08 6.68 3.91
N LEU A 25 7.75 6.11 4.92
CA LEU A 25 8.82 5.09 4.86
C LEU A 25 8.26 3.67 4.74
N GLY A 26 6.94 3.49 4.73
CA GLY A 26 6.35 2.39 3.98
C GLY A 26 6.05 2.92 2.59
N LEU A 27 6.93 2.65 1.61
CA LEU A 27 6.66 2.86 0.18
C LEU A 27 5.26 2.30 -0.12
N MET A 28 4.23 3.14 -0.07
CA MET A 28 2.89 2.71 -0.40
C MET A 28 2.96 2.26 -1.85
N PRO A 29 2.67 0.99 -2.15
CA PRO A 29 2.81 0.50 -3.51
C PRO A 29 1.92 1.32 -4.41
N ARG A 30 2.51 1.81 -5.51
CA ARG A 30 1.80 2.65 -6.47
C ARG A 30 0.66 1.84 -7.07
N LYS A 31 -0.49 2.50 -7.28
CA LYS A 31 -1.59 1.93 -8.05
C LYS A 31 -1.06 1.56 -9.43
N MET A 32 -1.24 0.31 -9.83
CA MET A 32 -0.76 -0.20 -11.09
C MET A 32 -1.85 -0.89 -11.88
N THR A 33 -1.72 -0.88 -13.20
CA THR A 33 -2.67 -1.53 -14.12
C THR A 33 -2.40 -3.03 -14.21
N THR A 34 -3.38 -3.82 -14.65
CA THR A 34 -3.21 -5.26 -14.93
C THR A 34 -1.96 -5.55 -15.77
N LYS A 35 -1.69 -4.76 -16.81
CA LYS A 35 -0.49 -4.92 -17.65
C LYS A 35 0.82 -4.74 -16.88
N SER A 36 0.84 -3.79 -15.93
CA SER A 36 2.01 -3.53 -15.09
C SER A 36 2.20 -4.65 -14.06
N ALA A 37 1.12 -5.09 -13.41
CA ALA A 37 1.16 -6.21 -12.46
C ALA A 37 1.69 -7.51 -13.09
N ILE A 38 1.27 -7.81 -14.32
CA ILE A 38 1.76 -8.97 -15.07
C ILE A 38 3.26 -8.86 -15.38
N ARG A 39 3.74 -7.67 -15.75
CA ARG A 39 5.16 -7.41 -15.99
C ARG A 39 6.02 -7.61 -14.75
N GLU A 40 5.50 -7.28 -13.57
CA GLU A 40 6.17 -7.57 -12.28
C GLU A 40 6.18 -9.08 -11.93
N GLY A 41 5.42 -9.90 -12.67
CA GLY A 41 5.39 -11.35 -12.51
C GLY A 41 4.17 -11.88 -11.77
N VAL A 42 3.15 -11.05 -11.51
CA VAL A 42 1.88 -11.52 -10.95
C VAL A 42 1.02 -12.15 -12.05
N PRO A 43 0.64 -13.43 -11.93
CA PRO A 43 -0.20 -14.06 -12.94
C PRO A 43 -1.63 -13.54 -12.90
N GLU A 44 -2.31 -13.55 -14.04
CA GLU A 44 -3.70 -13.11 -14.16
C GLU A 44 -4.67 -13.92 -13.29
N SER A 45 -4.35 -15.19 -13.02
CA SER A 45 -5.10 -16.04 -12.10
C SER A 45 -5.07 -15.51 -10.66
N ALA A 46 -3.93 -14.98 -10.21
CA ALA A 46 -3.80 -14.35 -8.90
C ALA A 46 -4.58 -13.02 -8.85
N LEU A 47 -4.52 -12.21 -9.90
CA LEU A 47 -5.33 -10.97 -10.00
C LEU A 47 -6.84 -11.27 -9.96
N ARG A 48 -7.31 -12.27 -10.71
CA ARG A 48 -8.72 -12.70 -10.69
C ARG A 48 -9.17 -13.17 -9.30
N ARG A 49 -8.31 -13.88 -8.57
CA ARG A 49 -8.58 -14.31 -7.20
C ARG A 49 -8.60 -13.12 -6.23
N ALA A 50 -7.62 -12.21 -6.33
CA ALA A 50 -7.57 -10.99 -5.54
C ALA A 50 -8.81 -10.11 -5.76
N LYS A 51 -9.35 -10.05 -7.00
CA LYS A 51 -10.60 -9.32 -7.29
C LYS A 51 -11.80 -9.84 -6.51
N LYS A 52 -11.88 -11.16 -6.31
CA LYS A 52 -12.99 -11.81 -5.59
C LYS A 52 -12.85 -11.67 -4.07
N LEU A 53 -11.62 -11.66 -3.58
CA LEU A 53 -11.28 -11.66 -2.15
C LEU A 53 -10.90 -10.27 -1.62
N SER A 54 -10.96 -9.23 -2.48
CA SER A 54 -10.39 -7.89 -2.29
C SER A 54 -8.86 -7.85 -2.16
N TYR A 55 -8.24 -8.88 -1.60
CA TYR A 55 -6.79 -9.06 -1.57
C TYR A 55 -6.40 -10.54 -1.71
N LEU A 56 -5.14 -10.77 -2.04
CA LEU A 56 -4.52 -12.09 -2.10
C LEU A 56 -3.05 -11.99 -1.72
N ASP A 57 -2.64 -12.70 -0.68
CA ASP A 57 -1.22 -12.98 -0.44
C ASP A 57 -0.79 -14.10 -1.40
N TYR A 58 0.23 -13.84 -2.21
CA TYR A 58 0.69 -14.70 -3.29
C TYR A 58 2.21 -14.83 -3.26
N ASP A 59 2.71 -16.07 -3.35
CA ASP A 59 4.14 -16.33 -3.44
C ASP A 59 4.57 -16.26 -4.91
N LEU A 60 5.40 -15.27 -5.24
CA LEU A 60 5.88 -15.10 -6.62
C LEU A 60 6.82 -16.26 -7.00
N PRO A 61 6.75 -16.75 -8.25
CA PRO A 61 7.68 -17.75 -8.74
C PRO A 61 9.12 -17.20 -8.78
N HIS A 62 10.11 -18.11 -8.80
CA HIS A 62 11.55 -17.80 -8.88
C HIS A 62 12.13 -17.02 -7.68
N SER A 63 11.68 -17.30 -6.46
CA SER A 63 12.25 -16.73 -5.22
C SER A 63 12.23 -15.19 -5.18
N LYS A 64 11.30 -14.57 -5.92
CA LYS A 64 11.05 -13.13 -5.88
C LYS A 64 10.44 -12.68 -4.54
N GLY A 65 9.87 -13.61 -3.78
CA GLY A 65 9.32 -13.37 -2.45
C GLY A 65 7.79 -13.47 -2.42
N ARG A 66 7.22 -13.26 -1.24
CA ARG A 66 5.77 -13.14 -1.08
C ARG A 66 5.34 -11.72 -1.42
N VAL A 67 4.20 -11.59 -2.08
CA VAL A 67 3.55 -10.30 -2.34
C VAL A 67 2.09 -10.32 -1.89
N ARG A 68 1.56 -9.19 -1.45
CA ARG A 68 0.13 -8.98 -1.27
C ARG A 68 -0.41 -8.21 -2.46
N ILE A 69 -1.38 -8.79 -3.15
CA ILE A 69 -2.08 -8.18 -4.27
C ILE A 69 -3.42 -7.68 -3.76
N GLU A 70 -3.73 -6.41 -3.94
CA GLU A 70 -4.96 -5.78 -3.47
C GLU A 70 -5.69 -5.14 -4.66
N PHE A 71 -6.98 -5.43 -4.80
CA PHE A 71 -7.84 -4.77 -5.78
C PHE A 71 -8.27 -3.43 -5.23
N VAL A 72 -7.95 -2.34 -5.94
CA VAL A 72 -8.27 -0.99 -5.48
C VAL A 72 -9.59 -0.53 -6.04
N GLU A 73 -9.70 -0.49 -7.37
CA GLU A 73 -10.86 0.06 -8.06
C GLU A 73 -10.83 -0.30 -9.54
N GLN A 74 -11.97 -0.10 -10.22
CA GLN A 74 -12.08 -0.18 -11.67
C GLN A 74 -12.48 1.20 -12.21
N VAL A 75 -11.65 1.80 -13.07
CA VAL A 75 -11.93 3.10 -13.71
C VAL A 75 -11.84 2.92 -15.22
N ASN A 76 -12.86 3.36 -15.96
CA ASN A 76 -12.91 3.25 -17.43
C ASN A 76 -12.62 1.82 -17.94
N ARG A 77 -13.24 0.81 -17.31
CA ARG A 77 -13.03 -0.63 -17.60
C ARG A 77 -11.59 -1.12 -17.38
N LYS A 78 -10.73 -0.34 -16.73
CA LYS A 78 -9.37 -0.75 -16.34
C LYS A 78 -9.34 -1.05 -14.85
N ASP A 79 -8.80 -2.21 -14.52
CA ASP A 79 -8.59 -2.62 -13.13
C ASP A 79 -7.27 -2.06 -12.60
N TYR A 80 -7.33 -1.52 -11.38
CA TYR A 80 -6.19 -0.97 -10.66
C TYR A 80 -5.89 -1.80 -9.41
N TRP A 81 -4.60 -2.04 -9.21
CA TRP A 81 -4.07 -2.95 -8.19
C TRP A 81 -3.00 -2.27 -7.35
N ARG A 82 -2.87 -2.69 -6.10
CA ARG A 82 -1.70 -2.41 -5.26
C ARG A 82 -0.98 -3.72 -4.99
N ILE A 83 0.35 -3.72 -5.13
CA ILE A 83 1.18 -4.90 -4.87
C ILE A 83 2.18 -4.55 -3.77
N TRP A 84 2.01 -5.13 -2.59
CA TRP A 84 2.94 -4.97 -1.48
C TRP A 84 3.95 -6.11 -1.52
N GLU A 85 5.23 -5.80 -1.63
CA GLU A 85 6.28 -6.80 -1.44
C GLU A 85 6.51 -6.97 0.06
N TYR A 86 6.43 -8.21 0.55
CA TYR A 86 6.93 -8.49 1.89
C TYR A 86 8.46 -8.40 1.79
N ALA A 87 9.06 -7.43 2.49
CA ALA A 87 10.51 -7.33 2.58
C ALA A 87 11.08 -8.73 2.80
N LYS A 88 11.98 -9.18 1.93
CA LYS A 88 12.70 -10.44 2.13
C LYS A 88 13.28 -10.35 3.53
N GLY A 89 12.79 -11.19 4.45
CA GLY A 89 13.40 -11.32 5.76
C GLY A 89 14.87 -11.60 5.51
N GLY A 90 15.73 -10.63 5.83
CA GLY A 90 17.16 -10.78 5.75
C GLY A 90 17.52 -11.96 6.62
N ASN A 91 18.06 -13.00 6.00
CA ASN A 91 18.69 -14.10 6.69
C ASN A 91 20.17 -13.74 6.89
#